data_AF-A0A3D8I8W6-F1
#
_entry.id   AF-A0A3D8I8W6-F1
#
_cell.length_a   1.000
_cell.length_b   1.000
_cell.length_c   1.000
_cell.angle_alpha   90.00
_cell.angle_beta   90.00
_cell.angle_gamma   90.00
#
_symmetry.space_group_name_H-M   'P 1'
#
loop_
_entity.id
_entity.type
_entity.pdbx_description
1 polymer ?
#
loop_
_entity_poly.entity_id
_entity_poly.type
_entity_poly.pdbx_seq_one_letter_code
_entity_poly.pdbx_strand_id
1 'polypeptide(L)'
;MLNYKQVLNQSVKVGLAAAAVLVLAACSGKNSAKKSGYQTELEPSARKLAVYKAVGYSIDPQLPAYEPKTLNESARGIAVAYSIPYNCKVLGEVEGKDEAGGKAGPTFEQIREGATNDLRNQAADLVRGGQRLMLSISKEAMICQVRTKKDKYQEEDCTLWNKLKPNSQILSYRIHANVFECGEK
;
A
#
# COMPACT_ATOMS: atom_id res chain seq x y z
N MET A 1 -7.08 23.30 -27.39
CA MET A 1 -6.05 23.30 -28.46
C MET A 1 -4.74 22.77 -27.90
N LEU A 2 -3.99 22.05 -28.72
CA LEU A 2 -2.88 21.14 -28.44
C LEU A 2 -1.50 21.85 -28.40
N ASN A 3 -0.57 21.29 -27.60
CA ASN A 3 0.89 21.13 -27.87
C ASN A 3 1.79 22.41 -27.92
N TYR A 4 3.12 22.42 -27.76
CA TYR A 4 4.24 21.50 -27.46
C TYR A 4 5.53 22.37 -27.47
N LYS A 5 6.56 22.01 -26.69
CA LYS A 5 8.00 22.28 -26.94
C LYS A 5 8.54 23.71 -27.10
N GLN A 6 9.38 24.10 -26.14
CA GLN A 6 10.76 24.58 -26.31
C GLN A 6 11.50 24.24 -24.99
N VAL A 7 12.37 23.22 -24.87
CA VAL A 7 13.66 22.92 -25.53
C VAL A 7 14.82 23.77 -24.98
N LEU A 8 15.63 23.08 -24.17
CA LEU A 8 17.10 23.12 -24.02
C LEU A 8 17.82 24.19 -23.17
N ASN A 9 18.75 23.62 -22.38
CA ASN A 9 20.08 24.09 -22.04
C ASN A 9 20.24 25.29 -21.11
N GLN A 10 20.83 25.05 -19.94
CA GLN A 10 22.18 25.55 -19.67
C GLN A 10 22.83 24.80 -18.51
N SER A 11 23.82 23.98 -18.86
CA SER A 11 24.92 23.58 -17.98
C SER A 11 26.20 24.11 -18.60
N VAL A 12 26.91 25.00 -17.91
CA VAL A 12 28.32 25.31 -18.18
C VAL A 12 29.05 25.41 -16.84
N LYS A 13 30.00 24.49 -16.69
CA LYS A 13 31.07 24.52 -15.68
C LYS A 13 32.22 25.42 -16.16
N VAL A 14 33.06 25.76 -15.19
CA VAL A 14 34.51 26.04 -15.26
C VAL A 14 34.92 27.52 -15.30
N GLY A 15 35.64 27.91 -14.24
CA GLY A 15 36.51 29.08 -14.18
C GLY A 15 37.39 29.02 -12.93
N LEU A 16 38.63 28.53 -13.10
CA LEU A 16 39.72 28.48 -12.13
C LEU A 16 40.31 29.87 -11.83
N ALA A 17 40.73 30.12 -10.59
CA ALA A 17 41.94 30.88 -10.18
C ALA A 17 42.12 30.69 -8.65
N ALA A 18 43.10 29.97 -8.11
CA ALA A 18 44.56 30.14 -8.05
C ALA A 18 45.05 30.97 -6.83
N ALA A 19 46.03 30.39 -6.13
CA ALA A 19 46.88 30.88 -5.01
C ALA A 19 46.21 30.97 -3.62
N ALA A 20 46.80 30.49 -2.51
CA ALA A 20 48.19 30.62 -2.10
C ALA A 20 48.75 29.41 -1.28
N VAL A 21 50.04 29.52 -0.99
CA VAL A 21 51.06 28.49 -0.74
C VAL A 21 51.24 28.10 0.74
N LEU A 22 51.46 26.79 0.94
CA LEU A 22 52.20 26.00 1.95
C LEU A 22 52.84 26.70 3.17
N VAL A 23 52.70 26.08 4.36
CA VAL A 23 53.84 25.69 5.23
C VAL A 23 53.56 24.35 5.93
N LEU A 24 54.61 23.52 5.96
CA LEU A 24 54.74 22.13 6.40
C LEU A 24 54.62 21.90 7.91
N ALA A 25 54.19 20.69 8.29
CA ALA A 25 54.80 19.95 9.39
C ALA A 25 54.68 18.43 9.14
N ALA A 26 55.77 17.83 8.66
CA ALA A 26 55.97 16.40 8.59
C ALA A 26 56.51 15.90 9.94
N CYS A 27 55.93 14.82 10.47
CA CYS A 27 56.63 13.89 11.36
C CYS A 27 56.33 12.48 10.88
N SER A 28 57.35 11.90 10.25
CA SER A 28 57.44 10.48 9.88
C SER A 28 57.74 9.65 11.14
N GLY A 29 57.10 8.48 11.30
CA GLY A 29 57.36 7.66 12.48
C GLY A 29 56.62 6.33 12.57
N LYS A 30 57.15 5.32 11.87
CA LYS A 30 57.16 3.88 12.21
C LYS A 30 55.86 3.06 12.11
N ASN A 31 55.89 2.15 11.13
CA ASN A 31 55.25 0.84 11.18
C ASN A 31 55.53 0.13 12.51
N SER A 32 54.49 -0.40 13.14
CA SER A 32 54.58 -1.47 14.14
C SER A 32 53.28 -2.25 14.11
N ALA A 33 53.28 -3.36 13.39
CA ALA A 33 52.30 -4.41 13.60
C ALA A 33 52.45 -4.94 15.04
N LYS A 34 51.36 -4.89 15.81
CA LYS A 34 51.18 -5.72 17.01
C LYS A 34 49.78 -6.30 17.02
N LYS A 35 49.72 -7.61 16.83
CA LYS A 35 48.58 -8.49 17.12
C LYS A 35 48.50 -8.75 18.63
N SER A 36 47.33 -9.21 19.06
CA SER A 36 46.96 -9.74 20.37
C SER A 36 46.59 -8.66 21.39
N GLY A 37 45.42 -8.65 22.02
CA GLY A 37 44.37 -9.66 22.14
C GLY A 37 43.74 -9.45 23.50
N TYR A 38 42.47 -9.03 23.53
CA TYR A 38 41.62 -9.21 24.71
C TYR A 38 40.24 -9.57 24.17
N GLN A 39 39.91 -10.85 24.32
CA GLN A 39 38.57 -11.35 24.10
C GLN A 39 37.68 -10.78 25.21
N THR A 40 36.75 -9.91 24.82
CA THR A 40 35.51 -9.79 25.57
C THR A 40 34.47 -10.49 24.72
N GLU A 41 33.94 -11.60 25.22
CA GLU A 41 32.77 -12.27 24.64
C GLU A 41 31.63 -11.25 24.53
N LEU A 42 31.46 -10.71 23.32
CA LEU A 42 30.31 -9.91 22.94
C LEU A 42 29.21 -10.88 22.52
N GLU A 43 28.22 -10.98 23.40
CA GLU A 43 26.83 -11.42 23.18
C GLU A 43 26.43 -11.53 21.69
N PRO A 44 25.88 -12.68 21.24
CA PRO A 44 25.64 -12.99 19.82
C PRO A 44 24.68 -12.01 19.11
N SER A 45 23.92 -11.22 19.87
CA SER A 45 23.09 -10.11 19.41
C SER A 45 23.88 -8.99 18.71
N ALA A 46 25.05 -8.62 19.25
CA ALA A 46 25.82 -7.47 18.78
C ALA A 46 26.56 -7.73 17.46
N ARG A 47 26.89 -9.00 17.15
CA ARG A 47 27.52 -9.38 15.88
C ARG A 47 26.56 -9.32 14.70
N LYS A 48 25.26 -9.58 14.93
CA LYS A 48 24.25 -9.24 13.93
C LYS A 48 24.33 -7.72 13.69
N LEU A 49 24.30 -6.90 14.75
CA LEU A 49 24.32 -5.42 14.70
C LEU A 49 25.40 -4.77 13.84
N ALA A 50 26.60 -5.33 13.85
CA ALA A 50 27.74 -4.77 13.12
C ALA A 50 27.75 -5.11 11.62
N VAL A 51 27.16 -6.23 11.19
CA VAL A 51 27.22 -6.66 9.78
C VAL A 51 26.34 -5.80 8.88
N TYR A 52 25.17 -5.37 9.35
CA TYR A 52 24.25 -4.57 8.54
C TYR A 52 24.59 -3.08 8.44
N LYS A 53 25.54 -2.58 9.23
CA LYS A 53 26.00 -1.19 9.10
C LYS A 53 27.02 -1.00 7.96
N ALA A 54 27.63 -2.08 7.46
CA ALA A 54 28.68 -2.05 6.45
C ALA A 54 28.14 -2.10 5.00
N VAL A 55 26.86 -2.40 4.82
CA VAL A 55 26.21 -2.47 3.51
C VAL A 55 24.95 -1.62 3.63
N GLY A 56 24.90 -0.49 2.94
CA GLY A 56 23.88 0.56 3.09
C GLY A 56 22.46 0.16 2.66
N TYR A 57 21.95 -0.96 3.15
CA TYR A 57 20.56 -1.34 3.03
C TYR A 57 19.79 -0.72 4.19
N SER A 58 19.12 0.39 3.89
CA SER A 58 17.97 0.82 4.67
C SER A 58 16.96 -0.33 4.65
N ILE A 59 16.79 -1.02 5.79
CA ILE A 59 15.65 -1.91 5.99
C ILE A 59 14.45 -0.99 6.17
N ASP A 60 13.83 -0.56 5.06
CA ASP A 60 12.43 -0.17 5.14
C ASP A 60 11.70 -1.40 5.71
N PRO A 61 10.92 -1.29 6.80
CA PRO A 61 10.13 -2.38 7.30
C PRO A 61 9.25 -2.88 6.14
N GLN A 62 9.59 -4.03 5.57
CA GLN A 62 8.90 -4.56 4.43
C GLN A 62 7.57 -5.08 4.95
N LEU A 63 6.52 -4.24 4.84
CA LEU A 63 5.18 -4.59 5.28
C LEU A 63 4.76 -5.88 4.55
N PRO A 64 4.01 -6.78 5.23
CA PRO A 64 3.48 -7.98 4.59
C PRO A 64 2.67 -7.60 3.35
N ALA A 65 2.71 -8.45 2.32
CA ALA A 65 1.93 -8.24 1.11
C ALA A 65 0.44 -8.15 1.43
N TYR A 66 -0.29 -7.29 0.70
CA TYR A 66 -1.73 -7.26 0.82
C TYR A 66 -2.36 -8.47 0.13
N GLU A 67 -3.27 -9.11 0.83
CA GLU A 67 -4.13 -10.17 0.31
C GLU A 67 -5.59 -9.74 0.50
N PRO A 68 -6.42 -9.76 -0.56
CA PRO A 68 -7.84 -9.52 -0.46
C PRO A 68 -8.53 -10.51 0.46
N LYS A 69 -9.62 -10.09 1.12
CA LYS A 69 -10.49 -11.02 1.84
C LYS A 69 -11.02 -12.14 0.94
N THR A 70 -11.08 -13.35 1.49
CA THR A 70 -11.50 -14.56 0.79
C THR A 70 -13.02 -14.65 0.65
N LEU A 71 -13.49 -15.22 -0.47
CA LEU A 71 -14.90 -15.52 -0.70
C LEU A 71 -15.28 -16.87 -0.07
N ASN A 72 -16.33 -16.88 0.75
CA ASN A 72 -16.87 -18.10 1.35
C ASN A 72 -17.57 -18.97 0.31
N GLU A 73 -17.60 -20.29 0.53
CA GLU A 73 -18.24 -21.22 -0.41
C GLU A 73 -19.75 -20.96 -0.57
N SER A 74 -20.43 -20.60 0.52
CA SER A 74 -21.85 -20.21 0.54
C SER A 74 -22.14 -18.97 -0.31
N ALA A 75 -21.15 -18.09 -0.46
CA ALA A 75 -21.26 -16.81 -1.14
C ALA A 75 -20.92 -16.88 -2.64
N ARG A 76 -20.36 -18.00 -3.14
CA ARG A 76 -19.96 -18.15 -4.56
C ARG A 76 -21.11 -17.96 -5.56
N GLY A 77 -22.32 -18.33 -5.17
CA GLY A 77 -23.52 -18.25 -6.02
C GLY A 77 -24.24 -16.90 -6.00
N ILE A 78 -23.70 -15.88 -5.32
CA ILE A 78 -24.35 -14.58 -5.19
C ILE A 78 -23.93 -13.66 -6.34
N ALA A 79 -24.91 -13.24 -7.14
CA ALA A 79 -24.67 -12.33 -8.25
C ALA A 79 -24.64 -10.87 -7.75
N VAL A 80 -23.76 -10.06 -8.35
CA VAL A 80 -23.72 -8.61 -8.14
C VAL A 80 -24.08 -7.95 -9.46
N ALA A 81 -25.01 -7.00 -9.42
CA ALA A 81 -25.42 -6.21 -10.57
C ALA A 81 -25.57 -4.74 -10.20
N TYR A 82 -25.60 -3.89 -11.23
CA TYR A 82 -25.77 -2.45 -11.07
C TYR A 82 -27.23 -2.01 -11.10
N SER A 83 -28.14 -2.90 -11.53
CA SER A 83 -29.56 -2.61 -11.65
C SER A 83 -30.40 -3.47 -10.70
N ILE A 84 -31.54 -2.93 -10.29
CA ILE A 84 -32.52 -3.64 -9.49
C ILE A 84 -33.18 -4.70 -10.37
N PRO A 85 -33.11 -5.99 -10.01
CA PRO A 85 -33.77 -7.04 -10.78
C PRO A 85 -35.29 -6.94 -10.64
N TYR A 86 -36.01 -7.10 -11.77
CA TYR A 86 -37.46 -7.20 -11.78
C TYR A 86 -37.90 -8.53 -11.14
N ASN A 87 -38.97 -8.49 -10.32
CA ASN A 87 -39.56 -9.64 -9.62
C ASN A 87 -38.76 -10.25 -8.46
N CYS A 88 -37.85 -9.50 -7.82
CA CYS A 88 -37.18 -9.94 -6.60
C CYS A 88 -37.68 -9.21 -5.35
N LYS A 89 -37.65 -9.89 -4.21
CA LYS A 89 -38.01 -9.33 -2.91
C LYS A 89 -36.79 -8.70 -2.25
N VAL A 90 -36.93 -7.49 -1.71
CA VAL A 90 -35.87 -6.83 -0.92
C VAL A 90 -35.75 -7.51 0.44
N LEU A 91 -34.54 -7.93 0.79
CA LEU A 91 -34.23 -8.50 2.11
C LEU A 91 -33.61 -7.47 3.06
N GLY A 92 -32.91 -6.47 2.53
CA GLY A 92 -32.26 -5.42 3.31
C GLY A 92 -31.01 -4.87 2.64
N GLU A 93 -30.14 -4.24 3.43
CA GLU A 93 -28.86 -3.70 2.99
C GLU A 93 -27.71 -4.42 3.71
N VAL A 94 -26.59 -4.59 3.03
CA VAL A 94 -25.34 -5.12 3.59
C VAL A 94 -24.16 -4.23 3.23
N GLU A 95 -23.17 -4.20 4.11
CA GLU A 95 -21.89 -3.52 3.90
C GLU A 95 -20.78 -4.58 3.76
N GLY A 96 -19.98 -4.44 2.71
CA GLY A 96 -18.70 -5.12 2.59
C GLY A 96 -17.57 -4.12 2.76
N LYS A 97 -16.52 -4.53 3.46
CA LYS A 97 -15.34 -3.68 3.68
C LYS A 97 -14.05 -4.45 3.52
N ASP A 98 -12.99 -3.78 3.11
CA ASP A 98 -11.64 -4.30 3.25
C ASP A 98 -10.65 -3.18 3.61
N GLU A 99 -9.59 -3.55 4.33
CA GLU A 99 -8.64 -2.63 4.95
C GLU A 99 -7.20 -3.09 4.68
N ALA A 100 -6.34 -2.14 4.32
CA ALA A 100 -4.93 -2.34 4.00
C ALA A 100 -3.99 -2.12 5.19
N GLY A 101 -4.53 -1.86 6.38
CA GLY A 101 -3.75 -1.49 7.57
C GLY A 101 -2.62 -2.48 7.87
N GLY A 102 -1.40 -1.95 8.03
CA GLY A 102 -0.22 -2.77 8.37
C GLY A 102 0.29 -3.67 7.25
N LYS A 103 -0.22 -3.54 6.02
CA LYS A 103 0.22 -4.28 4.82
C LYS A 103 0.77 -3.32 3.77
N ALA A 104 1.49 -3.84 2.79
CA ALA A 104 1.86 -3.09 1.59
C ALA A 104 0.58 -2.57 0.90
N GLY A 105 0.62 -1.33 0.39
CA GLY A 105 -0.56 -0.69 -0.19
C GLY A 105 -1.13 -1.49 -1.37
N PRO A 106 -2.43 -1.84 -1.37
CA PRO A 106 -3.05 -2.60 -2.45
C PRO A 106 -3.28 -1.78 -3.70
N THR A 107 -3.54 -2.46 -4.81
CA THR A 107 -4.16 -1.82 -5.99
C THR A 107 -5.65 -1.59 -5.78
N PHE A 108 -6.26 -0.75 -6.63
CA PHE A 108 -7.71 -0.51 -6.61
C PHE A 108 -8.52 -1.79 -6.80
N GLU A 109 -8.04 -2.69 -7.65
CA GLU A 109 -8.68 -3.96 -7.98
C GLU A 109 -8.64 -4.91 -6.78
N GLN A 110 -7.49 -5.01 -6.12
CA GLN A 110 -7.29 -5.91 -4.98
C GLN A 110 -8.19 -5.54 -3.79
N ILE A 111 -8.22 -4.25 -3.40
CA ILE A 111 -9.07 -3.78 -2.29
C ILE A 111 -10.56 -3.90 -2.63
N ARG A 112 -10.94 -3.65 -3.90
CA ARG A 112 -12.31 -3.77 -4.37
C ARG A 112 -12.76 -5.23 -4.38
N GLU A 113 -11.90 -6.14 -4.82
CA GLU A 113 -12.16 -7.59 -4.80
C GLU A 113 -12.42 -8.06 -3.36
N GLY A 114 -11.54 -7.69 -2.44
CA GLY A 114 -11.67 -8.07 -1.03
C GLY A 114 -12.96 -7.56 -0.39
N ALA A 115 -13.33 -6.29 -0.62
CA ALA A 115 -14.58 -5.76 -0.09
C ALA A 115 -15.81 -6.37 -0.79
N THR A 116 -15.72 -6.71 -2.07
CA THR A 116 -16.80 -7.40 -2.81
C THR A 116 -16.99 -8.82 -2.30
N ASN A 117 -15.91 -9.52 -1.96
CA ASN A 117 -15.96 -10.83 -1.33
C ASN A 117 -16.60 -10.74 0.05
N ASP A 118 -16.19 -9.76 0.87
CA ASP A 118 -16.80 -9.48 2.16
C ASP A 118 -18.31 -9.18 2.03
N LEU A 119 -18.70 -8.35 1.06
CA LEU A 119 -20.09 -8.02 0.77
C LEU A 119 -20.93 -9.27 0.47
N ARG A 120 -20.41 -10.18 -0.37
CA ARG A 120 -21.08 -11.45 -0.69
C ARG A 120 -21.13 -12.38 0.53
N ASN A 121 -20.08 -12.41 1.35
CA ASN A 121 -20.06 -13.18 2.58
C ASN A 121 -21.16 -12.71 3.54
N GLN A 122 -21.28 -11.39 3.78
CA GLN A 122 -22.32 -10.81 4.62
C GLN A 122 -23.73 -11.09 4.05
N ALA A 123 -23.90 -11.01 2.73
CA ALA A 123 -25.16 -11.33 2.08
C ALA A 123 -25.56 -12.81 2.25
N ALA A 124 -24.59 -13.73 2.23
CA ALA A 124 -24.85 -15.15 2.39
C ALA A 124 -25.45 -15.47 3.77
N ASP A 125 -25.12 -14.69 4.80
CA ASP A 125 -25.62 -14.86 6.17
C ASP A 125 -27.10 -14.45 6.32
N LEU A 126 -27.65 -13.70 5.36
CA LEU A 126 -29.04 -13.23 5.42
C LEU A 126 -30.08 -14.27 4.99
N VAL A 127 -29.66 -15.36 4.33
CA VAL A 127 -30.59 -16.35 3.77
C VAL A 127 -30.32 -17.75 4.26
N ARG A 128 -31.42 -18.50 4.42
CA ARG A 128 -31.35 -19.95 4.60
C ARG A 128 -31.10 -20.56 3.23
N GLY A 129 -30.19 -21.53 3.15
CA GLY A 129 -29.69 -22.09 1.88
C GLY A 129 -30.81 -22.46 0.89
N GLY A 130 -30.49 -22.42 -0.41
CA GLY A 130 -31.43 -22.72 -1.51
C GLY A 130 -31.99 -21.49 -2.23
N GLN A 131 -31.86 -20.30 -1.66
CA GLN A 131 -32.34 -19.05 -2.28
C GLN A 131 -31.29 -18.43 -3.22
N ARG A 132 -31.75 -17.89 -4.35
CA ARG A 132 -30.96 -17.11 -5.31
C ARG A 132 -30.90 -15.66 -4.85
N LEU A 133 -29.71 -15.25 -4.41
CA LEU A 133 -29.45 -13.88 -4.00
C LEU A 133 -28.82 -13.05 -5.12
N MET A 134 -29.24 -11.79 -5.16
CA MET A 134 -28.67 -10.77 -6.02
C MET A 134 -28.40 -9.49 -5.23
N LEU A 135 -27.26 -8.87 -5.48
CA LEU A 135 -26.81 -7.65 -4.84
C LEU A 135 -26.86 -6.49 -5.83
N SER A 136 -27.47 -5.38 -5.43
CA SER A 136 -27.41 -4.12 -6.19
C SER A 136 -26.58 -3.10 -5.43
N ILE A 137 -25.45 -2.69 -6.01
CA ILE A 137 -24.54 -1.73 -5.38
C ILE A 137 -25.23 -0.37 -5.26
N SER A 138 -25.31 0.16 -4.04
CA SER A 138 -25.91 1.45 -3.74
C SER A 138 -24.87 2.55 -3.54
N LYS A 139 -23.73 2.20 -2.93
CA LYS A 139 -22.67 3.17 -2.62
C LYS A 139 -21.31 2.50 -2.56
N GLU A 140 -20.30 3.20 -3.05
CA GLU A 140 -18.89 2.83 -2.92
C GLU A 140 -18.13 4.00 -2.31
N ALA A 141 -17.16 3.70 -1.44
CA ALA A 141 -16.30 4.68 -0.82
C ALA A 141 -14.90 4.11 -0.60
N MET A 142 -13.88 4.83 -1.08
CA MET A 142 -12.48 4.49 -0.91
C MET A 142 -11.75 5.62 -0.17
N ILE A 143 -11.03 5.26 0.88
CA ILE A 143 -10.21 6.19 1.64
C ILE A 143 -8.74 5.88 1.37
N CYS A 144 -8.00 6.91 1.00
CA CYS A 144 -6.56 6.85 0.78
C CYS A 144 -5.83 7.76 1.76
N GLN A 145 -4.62 7.37 2.13
CA GLN A 145 -3.69 8.22 2.85
C GLN A 145 -2.75 8.92 1.87
N VAL A 146 -2.58 10.23 1.99
CA VAL A 146 -1.66 11.03 1.19
C VAL A 146 -0.61 11.66 2.09
N ARG A 147 0.67 11.49 1.74
CA ARG A 147 1.78 12.15 2.44
C ARG A 147 1.90 13.59 1.97
N THR A 148 1.61 14.54 2.84
CA THR A 148 1.73 15.98 2.59
C THR A 148 3.14 16.49 2.90
N LYS A 149 3.41 17.77 2.58
CA LYS A 149 4.69 18.41 2.92
C LYS A 149 4.86 18.42 4.45
N LYS A 150 6.04 18.03 4.95
CA LYS A 150 6.41 17.86 6.38
C LYS A 150 5.98 16.53 7.04
N ASP A 151 5.96 15.43 6.29
CA ASP A 151 5.73 14.06 6.84
C ASP A 151 4.40 13.89 7.58
N LYS A 152 3.43 14.75 7.27
CA LYS A 152 2.06 14.61 7.76
C LYS A 152 1.26 13.79 6.78
N TYR A 153 0.46 12.88 7.30
CA TYR A 153 -0.47 12.08 6.53
C TYR A 153 -1.87 12.67 6.63
N GLN A 154 -2.58 12.72 5.51
CA GLN A 154 -3.98 13.12 5.44
C GLN A 154 -4.79 12.03 4.78
N GLU A 155 -5.99 11.78 5.29
CA GLU A 155 -6.95 10.88 4.67
C GLU A 155 -7.81 11.68 3.68
N GLU A 156 -7.90 11.19 2.45
CA GLU A 156 -8.71 11.77 1.38
C GLU A 156 -9.63 10.69 0.80
N ASP A 157 -10.83 11.10 0.37
CA ASP A 157 -11.69 10.28 -0.48
C ASP A 157 -11.04 10.14 -1.87
N CYS A 158 -10.70 8.90 -2.23
CA CYS A 158 -10.09 8.55 -3.50
C CYS A 158 -10.98 7.66 -4.36
N THR A 159 -12.28 7.58 -4.07
CA THR A 159 -13.25 6.72 -4.78
C THR A 159 -13.28 7.00 -6.29
N LEU A 160 -13.17 8.28 -6.67
CA LEU A 160 -13.25 8.73 -8.05
C LEU A 160 -11.87 8.87 -8.74
N TRP A 161 -10.80 8.41 -8.10
CA TRP A 161 -9.45 8.53 -8.67
C TRP A 161 -9.22 7.41 -9.68
N ASN A 162 -8.78 7.78 -10.88
CA ASN A 162 -8.39 6.81 -11.90
C ASN A 162 -7.01 6.19 -11.65
N LYS A 163 -6.19 6.82 -10.79
CA LYS A 163 -4.83 6.39 -10.45
C LYS A 163 -4.41 6.95 -9.09
N LEU A 164 -3.65 6.17 -8.32
CA LEU A 164 -3.04 6.63 -7.08
C LEU A 164 -1.96 7.70 -7.37
N LYS A 165 -1.96 8.75 -6.55
CA LYS A 165 -0.87 9.74 -6.53
C LYS A 165 0.41 9.04 -6.03
N PRO A 166 1.62 9.43 -6.49
CA PRO A 166 2.88 8.75 -6.12
C PRO A 166 3.17 8.68 -4.61
N ASN A 167 2.61 9.59 -3.84
CA ASN A 167 2.75 9.73 -2.39
C ASN A 167 1.46 9.31 -1.65
N SER A 168 0.66 8.44 -2.26
CA SER A 168 -0.60 7.96 -1.68
C SER A 168 -0.67 6.45 -1.61
N GLN A 169 -1.42 5.96 -0.63
CA GLN A 169 -1.74 4.54 -0.45
C GLN A 169 -3.20 4.37 -0.09
N ILE A 170 -3.83 3.28 -0.54
CA ILE A 170 -5.20 2.95 -0.17
C ILE A 170 -5.21 2.46 1.27
N LEU A 171 -6.14 2.96 2.08
CA LEU A 171 -6.34 2.52 3.46
C LEU A 171 -7.51 1.55 3.57
N SER A 172 -8.64 1.88 2.96
CA SER A 172 -9.85 1.08 3.08
C SER A 172 -10.78 1.28 1.91
N TYR A 173 -11.57 0.25 1.61
CA TYR A 173 -12.69 0.33 0.68
C TYR A 173 -13.95 -0.20 1.35
N ARG A 174 -15.06 0.50 1.15
CA ARG A 174 -16.39 0.12 1.63
C ARG A 174 -17.36 0.15 0.48
N ILE A 175 -18.20 -0.88 0.42
CA ILE A 175 -19.25 -1.04 -0.57
C ILE A 175 -20.55 -1.38 0.15
N HIS A 176 -21.61 -0.69 -0.20
CA HIS A 176 -22.96 -0.95 0.29
C HIS A 176 -23.79 -1.51 -0.86
N ALA A 177 -24.61 -2.51 -0.56
CA ALA A 177 -25.53 -3.07 -1.53
C ALA A 177 -26.87 -3.45 -0.89
N ASN A 178 -27.93 -3.29 -1.69
CA ASN A 178 -29.23 -3.88 -1.41
C ASN A 178 -29.21 -5.36 -1.77
N VAL A 179 -29.82 -6.18 -0.92
CA VAL A 179 -29.93 -7.63 -1.09
C VAL A 179 -31.33 -8.00 -1.56
N PHE A 180 -31.40 -8.79 -2.62
CA PHE A 180 -32.64 -9.25 -3.23
C PHE A 180 -32.70 -10.78 -3.27
N GLU A 181 -33.85 -11.32 -2.89
CA GLU A 181 -34.22 -12.73 -3.07
C GLU A 181 -34.97 -12.88 -4.41
N CYS A 182 -34.43 -13.68 -5.31
CA CYS A 182 -34.91 -13.84 -6.68
C CYS A 182 -35.41 -15.27 -6.99
N GLY A 183 -35.97 -15.95 -5.99
CA GLY A 183 -36.45 -17.35 -6.09
C GLY A 183 -35.42 -18.38 -5.67
N GLU A 184 -35.64 -19.64 -6.01
CA GLU A 184 -34.77 -20.77 -5.66
C GLU A 184 -33.60 -20.94 -6.66
N LYS A 185 -32.53 -21.60 -6.21
CA LYS A 185 -31.31 -21.90 -6.98
C LYS A 185 -31.46 -23.13 -7.87
#